data_AF-A0A846PC80-F1
#
_entry.id   AF-A0A846PC80-F1
#
_cell.length_a   1.000
_cell.length_b   1.000
_cell.length_c   1.000
_cell.angle_alpha   90.00
_cell.angle_beta   90.00
_cell.angle_gamma   90.00
#
_symmetry.space_group_name_H-M   'P 1'
#
loop_
_entity.id
_entity.type
_entity.pdbx_description
1 polymer ?
#
loop_
_entity_poly.entity_id
_entity_poly.type
_entity_poly.pdbx_seq_one_letter_code
_entity_poly.pdbx_strand_id
1 'polypeptide(L)' 'MNPYERLMTVLEGKKENVDRFPVWCSARTLTLDSMKIFDAYWPEAHRDPEKMARLAAGVY' A
#
# COMPACT_ATOMS: atom_id res chain seq x y z
N MET A 1 12.28 3.96 -13.91
CA MET A 1 10.97 3.30 -13.73
C MET A 1 10.39 3.69 -12.38
N ASN A 2 9.21 4.30 -12.34
CA ASN A 2 8.52 4.65 -11.09
C ASN A 2 7.93 3.39 -10.40
N PRO A 3 7.46 3.47 -9.14
CA PRO A 3 6.92 2.30 -8.44
C PRO A 3 5.78 1.60 -9.18
N TYR A 4 4.84 2.37 -9.75
CA TYR A 4 3.71 1.85 -10.51
C TYR A 4 4.15 1.07 -11.76
N GLU A 5 5.01 1.66 -12.60
CA GLU A 5 5.50 1.04 -13.83
C GLU A 5 6.20 -0.30 -13.55
N ARG A 6 7.04 -0.33 -12.51
CA ARG A 6 7.78 -1.54 -12.10
C ARG A 6 6.86 -2.67 -11.72
N LEU A 7 5.83 -2.31 -10.99
CA LEU A 7 4.88 -3.22 -10.45
C LEU A 7 4.00 -3.84 -11.52
N MET A 8 3.47 -3.00 -12.41
CA MET A 8 2.69 -3.44 -13.55
C MET A 8 3.52 -4.30 -14.50
N THR A 9 4.78 -3.94 -14.76
CA THR A 9 5.69 -4.72 -15.61
C THR A 9 5.88 -6.15 -15.07
N VAL A 10 6.05 -6.31 -13.75
CA VAL A 10 6.13 -7.65 -13.13
C VAL A 10 4.81 -8.41 -13.23
N LEU A 11 3.67 -7.75 -13.00
CA LEU A 11 2.34 -8.38 -13.13
C LEU A 11 2.01 -8.80 -14.56
N GLU A 12 2.49 -8.06 -15.56
CA GLU A 12 2.38 -8.38 -16.98
C GLU A 12 3.28 -9.56 -17.41
N GLY A 13 4.07 -10.12 -16.49
CA GLY A 13 4.98 -11.24 -16.76
C GLY A 13 6.30 -10.85 -17.40
N LYS A 14 6.59 -9.54 -17.53
CA LYS A 14 7.77 -8.97 -18.20
C LYS A 14 8.91 -8.68 -17.21
N LYS A 15 9.14 -9.57 -16.25
CA LYS A 15 10.04 -9.36 -15.09
C LYS A 15 11.50 -9.07 -15.48
N GLU A 16 11.93 -9.45 -16.66
CA GLU A 16 13.25 -9.15 -17.22
C GLU A 16 13.42 -7.67 -17.61
N ASN A 17 12.31 -6.92 -17.74
CA ASN A 17 12.30 -5.51 -18.12
C ASN A 17 12.26 -4.55 -16.93
N VAL A 18 12.40 -5.04 -15.69
CA VAL A 18 12.47 -4.17 -14.50
C VAL A 18 13.90 -3.98 -14.03
N ASP A 19 14.20 -2.78 -13.52
CA ASP A 19 15.50 -2.42 -12.96
C ASP A 19 15.82 -3.16 -11.64
N ARG A 20 14.79 -3.55 -10.89
CA ARG A 20 14.83 -4.37 -9.67
C ARG A 20 13.46 -4.96 -9.38
N PHE A 21 13.40 -6.02 -8.58
CA PHE A 21 12.12 -6.54 -8.11
C PHE A 21 11.41 -5.55 -7.18
N PRO A 22 10.10 -5.31 -7.36
CA PRO A 22 9.32 -4.49 -6.44
C PRO A 22 9.05 -5.25 -5.14
N VAL A 23 8.96 -4.49 -4.04
CA VAL A 23 8.48 -4.96 -2.74
C VAL A 23 7.17 -4.26 -2.47
N TRP A 24 6.13 -5.03 -2.18
CA TRP A 24 4.78 -4.55 -1.88
C TRP A 24 4.04 -5.55 -0.99
N CYS A 25 2.80 -5.23 -0.63
CA CYS A 25 1.87 -6.18 -0.04
C CYS A 25 0.51 -6.02 -0.72
N SER A 26 -0.03 -7.10 -1.29
CA SER A 26 -1.33 -7.12 -1.95
C SER A 26 -2.51 -7.32 -0.98
N ALA A 27 -2.22 -7.75 0.24
CA ALA A 27 -3.22 -8.04 1.26
C ALA A 27 -3.45 -6.82 2.16
N ARG A 28 -2.93 -6.83 3.39
CA ARG A 28 -3.04 -5.70 4.34
C ARG A 28 -1.68 -5.31 4.89
N THR A 29 -1.45 -4.01 4.94
CA THR A 29 -0.22 -3.37 5.45
C THR A 29 -0.41 -2.68 6.80
N LEU A 30 -1.66 -2.60 7.27
CA LEU A 30 -2.05 -1.75 8.38
C LEU A 30 -1.82 -2.44 9.74
N THR A 31 -1.05 -1.82 10.62
CA THR A 31 -0.77 -2.31 11.99
C THR A 31 -1.48 -1.45 13.04
N LEU A 32 -1.54 -1.93 14.29
CA LEU A 32 -2.07 -1.15 15.42
C LEU A 32 -1.28 0.15 15.63
N ASP A 33 0.04 0.13 15.37
CA ASP A 33 0.88 1.33 15.46
C ASP A 33 0.51 2.35 14.39
N SER A 34 0.23 1.90 13.16
CA SER A 34 -0.26 2.78 12.09
C SER A 34 -1.58 3.44 12.49
N MET A 35 -2.51 2.68 13.08
CA MET A 35 -3.79 3.23 13.54
C MET A 35 -3.60 4.31 14.62
N LYS A 36 -2.65 4.09 15.53
CA LYS A 36 -2.30 5.04 16.58
C LYS A 36 -1.64 6.30 16.04
N ILE A 37 -0.71 6.17 15.09
CA ILE A 37 -0.01 7.31 14.48
C ILE A 37 -0.99 8.20 13.70
N PHE A 38 -1.92 7.59 12.96
CA PHE A 38 -2.84 8.30 12.08
C PHE A 38 -4.23 8.53 12.67
N ASP A 39 -4.43 8.26 13.96
CA ASP A 39 -5.74 8.33 14.65
C ASP A 39 -6.89 7.78 13.79
N ALA A 40 -6.68 6.56 13.28
CA ALA A 40 -7.55 5.91 12.31
C ALA A 40 -7.73 4.45 12.70
N TYR A 41 -8.62 4.22 13.65
CA TYR A 41 -8.88 2.89 14.20
C TYR A 41 -9.93 2.14 13.39
N TRP A 42 -9.86 0.82 13.46
CA TRP A 42 -10.95 -0.05 13.04
C TRP A 42 -11.93 -0.27 14.20
N PRO A 43 -13.23 -0.42 13.90
CA PRO A 43 -13.84 -0.55 12.57
C PRO A 43 -14.15 0.77 11.85
N GLU A 44 -13.95 1.93 12.49
CA GLU A 44 -14.40 3.23 12.00
C GLU A 44 -13.75 3.60 10.65
N ALA A 45 -12.45 3.35 10.49
CA ALA A 45 -11.75 3.63 9.24
C ALA A 45 -12.25 2.78 8.07
N HIS A 46 -13.03 1.71 8.28
CA HIS A 46 -13.66 0.96 7.19
C HIS A 46 -14.93 1.64 6.65
N ARG A 47 -15.49 2.59 7.39
CA ARG A 47 -16.72 3.31 7.03
C ARG A 47 -16.46 4.78 6.68
N ASP A 48 -15.24 5.24 6.93
CA ASP A 48 -14.80 6.62 6.67
C ASP A 48 -13.69 6.60 5.60
N PRO A 49 -13.97 7.12 4.39
CA PRO A 49 -13.01 7.08 3.29
C PRO A 49 -11.75 7.90 3.56
N GLU A 50 -11.86 9.01 4.30
CA GLU A 50 -10.73 9.86 4.61
C GLU A 50 -9.80 9.19 5.62
N LYS A 51 -10.36 8.57 6.66
CA LYS A 51 -9.58 7.76 7.60
C LYS A 51 -8.89 6.59 6.91
N MET A 52 -9.58 5.91 5.98
CA MET A 52 -8.96 4.79 5.26
C MET A 52 -7.80 5.25 4.38
N ALA A 53 -8.01 6.32 3.62
CA ALA A 53 -6.98 6.87 2.74
C ALA A 53 -5.75 7.33 3.54
N ARG A 54 -5.97 8.04 4.66
CA ARG A 54 -4.89 8.50 5.55
C ARG A 54 -4.09 7.33 6.12
N LEU A 55 -4.79 6.30 6.59
CA LEU A 55 -4.16 5.11 7.15
C LEU A 55 -3.37 4.31 6.11
N ALA A 56 -3.88 4.18 4.88
CA ALA A 56 -3.20 3.47 3.79
C ALA A 56 -2.00 4.24 3.23
N ALA A 57 -2.12 5.55 3.05
CA ALA A 57 -1.03 6.40 2.55
C ALA A 57 0.11 6.55 3.57
N GLY A 58 -0.20 6.53 4.86
CA GLY A 58 0.76 6.70 5.93
C GLY A 58 1.69 5.51 6.18
N VAL A 59 1.42 4.36 5.57
CA VAL A 59 2.25 3.14 5.68
C VAL A 59 2.99 2.80 4.38
N TYR A 60 2.92 3.69 3.39
CA TYR A 60 3.63 3.58 2.11
C TYR A 60 5.01 4.23 2.18
#